data_AF-A0A094KIB7-F1
#
_entry.id   AF-A0A094KIB7-F1
#
_cell.length_a   1.000
_cell.length_b   1.000
_cell.length_c   1.000
_cell.angle_alpha   90.00
_cell.angle_beta   90.00
_cell.angle_gamma   90.00
#
_symmetry.space_group_name_H-M   'P 1'
#
loop_
_entity.id
_entity.type
_entity.pdbx_description
1 polymer ?
#
loop_
_entity_poly.entity_id
_entity_poly.type
_entity_poly.pdbx_seq_one_letter_code
_entity_poly.pdbx_strand_id
1 'polypeptide(L)' 'KLKESRFRLEIRKKFFSVRLLRHWHRLPRAAVDAPSLAVFKARLDGALSSLV' A
#
# COMPACT_ATOMS: atom_id res chain seq x y z
N LYS A 1 -20.31 15.67 -5.26
CA LYS A 1 -19.87 14.34 -5.75
C LYS A 1 -18.41 13.96 -5.40
N LEU A 2 -17.49 14.89 -5.10
CA LEU A 2 -16.09 14.58 -4.74
C LEU A 2 -15.90 13.81 -3.40
N LYS A 3 -16.79 14.01 -2.41
CA LYS A 3 -16.72 13.32 -1.12
C LYS A 3 -16.82 11.79 -1.25
N GLU A 4 -17.63 11.30 -2.18
CA GLU A 4 -17.83 9.86 -2.37
C GLU A 4 -16.63 9.19 -3.04
N SER A 5 -16.00 9.87 -4.00
CA SER A 5 -14.75 9.41 -4.63
C SER A 5 -13.59 9.39 -3.65
N ARG A 6 -13.47 10.42 -2.80
CA ARG A 6 -12.44 10.48 -1.75
C ARG A 6 -12.65 9.39 -0.70
N PHE A 7 -13.91 9.10 -0.35
CA PHE A 7 -14.27 8.01 0.54
C PHE A 7 -13.91 6.64 -0.05
N ARG A 8 -14.23 6.41 -1.33
CA ARG A 8 -13.85 5.18 -2.06
C ARG A 8 -12.34 4.97 -2.10
N LEU A 9 -11.60 6.06 -2.27
CA LEU A 9 -10.14 6.07 -2.31
C LEU A 9 -9.52 5.71 -0.96
N GLU A 10 -9.99 6.34 0.11
CA GLU A 10 -9.56 6.06 1.49
C GLU A 10 -9.85 4.62 1.91
N ILE A 11 -11.01 4.07 1.53
CA ILE A 11 -11.33 2.66 1.75
C ILE A 11 -10.34 1.76 1.01
N ARG A 12 -10.05 2.06 -0.26
CA ARG A 12 -9.12 1.28 -1.07
C ARG A 12 -7.70 1.33 -0.49
N LYS A 13 -7.27 2.49 0.02
CA LYS A 13 -6.02 2.70 0.77
C LYS A 13 -5.96 1.78 2.00
N LYS A 14 -6.97 1.85 2.87
CA LYS A 14 -7.05 1.06 4.12
C LYS A 14 -7.09 -0.44 3.86
N PHE A 15 -7.85 -0.87 2.84
CA PHE A 15 -7.99 -2.26 2.47
C PHE A 15 -6.73 -2.83 1.81
N PHE A 16 -6.01 -2.01 1.04
CA PHE A 16 -4.71 -2.39 0.50
C PHE A 16 -3.71 -2.57 1.63
N SER A 17 -3.60 -1.62 2.57
CA SER A 17 -2.70 -1.75 3.73
C SER A 17 -2.95 -3.00 4.55
N VAL A 18 -4.22 -3.31 4.90
CA VAL A 18 -4.55 -4.51 5.70
C VAL A 18 -4.23 -5.81 4.96
N ARG A 19 -4.54 -5.90 3.66
CA ARG A 19 -4.20 -7.09 2.86
C ARG A 19 -2.71 -7.23 2.64
N LEU A 20 -2.03 -6.12 2.37
CA LEU A 20 -0.58 -6.09 2.21
C LEU A 20 0.09 -6.54 3.52
N LEU A 21 -0.31 -6.00 4.67
CA LEU A 21 0.26 -6.35 5.97
C LEU A 21 0.11 -7.83 6.31
N ARG A 22 -1.08 -8.41 6.04
CA ARG A 22 -1.32 -9.86 6.21
C ARG A 22 -0.46 -10.70 5.26
N HIS A 23 -0.27 -10.26 4.03
CA HIS A 23 0.56 -10.96 3.06
C HIS A 23 2.05 -10.87 3.41
N TRP A 24 2.48 -9.71 3.92
CA TRP A 24 3.84 -9.46 4.38
C TRP A 24 4.20 -10.27 5.63
N HIS A 25 3.27 -10.43 6.57
CA HIS A 25 3.48 -11.28 7.75
C HIS A 25 3.61 -12.78 7.40
N ARG A 26 3.20 -13.16 6.18
CA ARG A 26 3.34 -14.52 5.64
C ARG A 26 4.54 -14.69 4.70
N LEU A 27 5.20 -13.60 4.30
CA LEU A 27 6.36 -13.65 3.42
C LEU A 27 7.62 -13.94 4.25
N PRO A 28 8.49 -14.87 3.81
CA PRO A 28 9.77 -15.10 4.47
C PRO A 28 10.63 -13.83 4.38
N ARG A 29 11.43 -13.57 5.42
CA ARG A 29 12.24 -12.35 5.58
C ARG A 29 13.10 -12.02 4.35
N ALA A 30 13.61 -13.04 3.64
CA ALA A 30 14.35 -12.89 2.40
C ALA A 30 13.52 -12.36 1.21
N ALA A 31 12.23 -12.69 1.13
CA ALA A 31 11.31 -12.11 0.15
C ALA A 31 10.90 -10.69 0.53
N VAL A 32 11.02 -10.34 1.82
CA VAL A 32 10.74 -9.00 2.36
C VAL A 32 11.89 -8.03 2.09
N ASP A 33 13.14 -8.50 2.15
CA ASP A 33 14.37 -7.72 1.87
C ASP A 33 14.74 -7.67 0.37
N ALA A 34 13.88 -8.18 -0.52
CA ALA A 34 14.14 -8.12 -1.94
C ALA A 34 14.13 -6.66 -2.44
N PRO A 35 15.11 -6.25 -3.29
CA PRO A 35 15.19 -4.90 -3.84
C PRO A 35 13.88 -4.44 -4.53
N SER A 36 13.17 -5.38 -5.15
CA SER A 36 11.89 -5.13 -5.82
C SER A 36 10.79 -4.69 -4.85
N LEU A 37 10.78 -5.21 -3.62
CA LEU A 37 9.76 -4.93 -2.62
C LEU A 37 10.01 -3.58 -1.92
N ALA A 38 11.29 -3.24 -1.68
CA ALA A 38 11.68 -1.91 -1.19
C ALA A 38 11.31 -0.81 -2.20
N VAL A 39 11.58 -1.04 -3.49
CA VAL A 39 11.17 -0.14 -4.58
C VAL A 39 9.65 -0.05 -4.70
N PHE A 40 8.94 -1.17 -4.53
CA PHE A 40 7.48 -1.18 -4.51
C PHE A 40 6.89 -0.37 -3.35
N LYS A 41 7.47 -0.47 -2.15
CA LYS A 41 7.11 0.38 -1.00
C LYS A 41 7.37 1.86 -1.26
N ALA A 42 8.53 2.22 -1.81
CA ALA A 42 8.87 3.61 -2.12
C ALA A 42 7.91 4.21 -3.17
N ARG A 43 7.54 3.44 -4.20
CA ARG A 43 6.55 3.84 -5.20
C ARG A 43 5.15 4.01 -4.60
N LEU A 44 4.76 3.11 -3.71
CA LEU A 44 3.50 3.24 -2.96
C LEU A 44 3.51 4.51 -2.11
N ASP A 45 4.54 4.72 -1.31
CA ASP A 45 4.63 5.88 -0.42
C ASP A 45 4.52 7.20 -1.19
N GLY A 46 5.24 7.33 -2.31
CA GLY A 46 5.12 8.48 -3.22
C GLY A 46 3.71 8.65 -3.82
N ALA A 47 3.07 7.56 -4.27
CA ALA A 47 1.71 7.61 -4.81
C ALA A 47 0.65 7.95 -3.75
N LEU A 48 0.84 7.48 -2.51
CA LEU A 48 -0.07 7.77 -1.39
C LEU A 48 0.10 9.19 -0.85
N SER A 49 1.32 9.75 -0.94
CA SER A 49 1.65 11.14 -0.59
C SER A 49 1.10 12.13 -1.63
N SER A 50 1.16 11.80 -2.92
CA SER A 50 0.56 12.59 -4.01
C SER A 50 -0.98 12.61 -4.01
N LEU A 51 -1.62 11.84 -3.13
CA LEU A 51 -3.08 11.69 -3.05
C LEU A 51 -3.72 12.62 -2.01
N VAL A 52 -2.92 13.46 -1.33
CA VAL A 52 -3.36 14.41 -0.31
C VAL A 52 -3.95 15.68 -0.92
#